data_AF-A0A2N1QPJ1-F1
#
_entry.id   AF-A0A2N1QPJ1-F1
#
_cell.length_a   1.000
_cell.length_b   1.000
_cell.length_c   1.000
_cell.angle_alpha   90.00
_cell.angle_beta   90.00
_cell.angle_gamma   90.00
#
_symmetry.space_group_name_H-M   'P 1'
#
loop_
_entity.id
_entity.type
_entity.pdbx_description
1 polymer ?
#
loop_
_entity_poly.entity_id
_entity_poly.type
_entity_poly.pdbx_seq_one_letter_code
_entity_poly.pdbx_strand_id
1 'polypeptide(L)'
;MVTEHSLLLVGLGICLGLFFFHRTGYSPGGIITPGFLALELGSPERVVTAFVIGGCVAALLSLVVRVTGAYGRQRTGIALLLALAFRLFAGGGTTLSYLWIGWVVPGLIGADIQRQGAIPTIGAALSTAFASAMAARLLISAGVLL
;
A
#
# COMPACT_ATOMS: atom_id res chain seq x y z
N MET A 1 -3.60 5.26 20.15
CA MET A 1 -3.96 6.67 19.85
C MET A 1 -3.23 7.06 18.58
N VAL A 2 -3.93 7.53 17.55
CA VAL A 2 -3.29 8.02 16.33
C VAL A 2 -2.73 9.41 16.65
N THR A 3 -1.42 9.56 16.68
CA THR A 3 -0.75 10.85 16.87
C THR A 3 -0.99 11.75 15.65
N GLU A 4 -1.11 13.06 15.83
CA GLU A 4 -1.33 14.04 14.74
C GLU A 4 -0.27 13.91 13.62
N HIS A 5 0.96 13.59 14.01
CA HIS A 5 2.08 13.25 13.14
C HIS A 5 1.75 12.12 12.14
N SER A 6 0.98 11.11 12.56
CA SER A 6 0.60 9.98 11.72
C SER A 6 -0.43 10.38 10.66
N LEU A 7 -1.36 11.28 11.01
CA LEU A 7 -2.36 11.80 10.06
C LEU A 7 -1.69 12.64 8.99
N LEU A 8 -0.70 13.46 9.37
CA LEU A 8 0.10 14.25 8.43
C LEU A 8 0.91 13.37 7.48
N LEU A 9 1.55 12.32 7.98
CA LEU A 9 2.26 11.34 7.16
C LEU A 9 1.35 10.66 6.15
N VAL A 10 0.14 10.24 6.56
CA VAL A 10 -0.83 9.63 5.66
C VAL A 10 -1.33 10.64 4.62
N GLY A 11 -1.64 11.87 5.04
CA GLY A 11 -2.08 12.94 4.15
C GLY A 11 -1.03 13.31 3.10
N LEU A 12 0.23 13.49 3.51
CA LEU A 12 1.36 13.71 2.61
C LEU A 12 1.61 12.52 1.69
N GLY A 13 1.47 11.30 2.22
CA GLY A 13 1.45 10.05 1.48
C GLY A 13 0.49 10.08 0.30
N ILE A 14 -0.77 10.39 0.60
CA ILE A 14 -1.85 10.46 -0.40
C ILE A 14 -1.57 11.58 -1.41
N CYS A 15 -1.22 12.78 -0.95
CA CYS A 15 -0.95 13.92 -1.85
C CYS A 15 0.21 13.62 -2.81
N LEU A 16 1.33 13.11 -2.30
CA LEU A 16 2.50 12.78 -3.14
C LEU A 16 2.24 11.57 -4.03
N GLY A 17 1.50 10.56 -3.54
CA GLY A 17 1.06 9.44 -4.34
C GLY A 17 0.20 9.86 -5.53
N LEU A 18 -0.74 10.78 -5.32
CA LEU A 18 -1.57 11.35 -6.37
C LEU A 18 -0.76 12.19 -7.35
N PHE A 19 0.16 13.03 -6.85
CA PHE A 19 1.05 13.82 -7.70
C PHE A 19 1.92 12.91 -8.60
N PHE A 20 2.50 11.86 -8.01
CA PHE A 20 3.30 10.88 -8.74
C PHE A 20 2.47 10.14 -9.80
N PHE A 21 1.27 9.70 -9.44
CA PHE A 21 0.34 9.06 -10.36
C PHE A 21 -0.02 9.98 -11.53
N HIS A 22 -0.29 11.26 -11.26
CA HIS A 22 -0.62 12.23 -12.30
C HIS A 22 0.55 12.47 -13.28
N ARG A 23 1.80 12.41 -12.79
CA ARG A 23 2.98 12.66 -13.62
C ARG A 23 3.47 11.44 -14.40
N THR A 24 3.35 10.24 -13.83
CA THR A 24 3.92 9.00 -14.40
C THR A 24 2.88 8.04 -14.95
N GLY A 25 1.61 8.16 -14.52
CA GLY A 25 0.55 7.21 -14.82
C GLY A 25 0.60 5.90 -14.02
N TYR A 26 1.65 5.67 -13.22
CA TYR A 26 1.79 4.45 -12.42
C TYR A 26 1.19 4.63 -11.02
N SER A 27 0.38 3.67 -10.60
CA SER A 27 -0.24 3.65 -9.27
C SER A 27 0.73 3.08 -8.23
N PRO A 28 0.92 3.73 -7.07
CA PRO A 28 1.85 3.28 -6.01
C PRO A 28 1.27 2.13 -5.16
N GLY A 29 0.47 1.24 -5.76
CA GLY A 29 -0.21 0.18 -5.02
C GLY A 29 -1.46 0.67 -4.29
N GLY A 30 -2.16 1.69 -4.81
CA GLY A 30 -3.36 2.30 -4.25
C GLY A 30 -3.14 3.72 -3.70
N ILE A 31 -4.22 4.48 -3.55
CA ILE A 31 -4.18 5.90 -3.12
C ILE A 31 -3.58 6.04 -1.71
N ILE A 32 -3.87 5.09 -0.83
CA ILE A 32 -3.58 5.18 0.61
C ILE A 32 -2.25 4.49 0.97
N THR A 33 -1.80 3.57 0.12
CA THR A 33 -0.58 2.76 0.31
C THR A 33 0.68 3.57 0.60
N PRO A 34 1.05 4.62 -0.16
CA PRO A 34 2.29 5.37 0.12
C PRO A 34 2.31 5.98 1.53
N GLY A 35 1.17 6.44 2.04
CA GLY A 35 1.07 6.99 3.40
C GLY A 35 1.28 5.95 4.49
N PHE A 36 0.68 4.77 4.34
CA PHE A 36 0.89 3.67 5.28
C PHE A 36 2.27 3.05 5.17
N LEU A 37 2.82 2.96 3.96
CA LEU A 37 4.19 2.49 3.77
C LEU A 37 5.17 3.45 4.43
N ALA A 38 4.97 4.78 4.31
CA ALA A 38 5.80 5.79 4.96
C ALA A 38 5.79 5.69 6.49
N LEU A 39 4.66 5.34 7.10
CA LEU A 39 4.56 5.07 8.55
C LEU A 39 5.37 3.85 8.97
N GLU A 40 5.42 2.82 8.12
CA GLU A 40 6.05 1.54 8.41
C GLU A 40 7.47 1.43 7.82
N LEU A 41 8.05 2.52 7.30
CA LEU A 41 9.44 2.52 6.84
C LEU A 41 10.44 2.23 7.97
N GLY A 42 10.05 2.42 9.24
CA GLY A 42 10.87 2.04 10.40
C GLY A 42 10.90 0.54 10.68
N SER A 43 10.01 -0.25 10.08
CA SER A 43 9.81 -1.69 10.31
C SER A 43 9.89 -2.45 8.97
N PRO A 44 11.11 -2.65 8.42
CA PRO A 44 11.29 -3.21 7.07
C PRO A 44 10.66 -4.59 6.91
N GLU A 45 10.56 -5.38 7.97
CA GLU A 45 9.90 -6.68 7.99
C GLU A 45 8.42 -6.58 7.61
N ARG A 46 7.72 -5.51 8.01
CA ARG A 46 6.30 -5.30 7.71
C ARG A 46 6.10 -4.88 6.27
N VAL A 47 6.98 -4.04 5.74
CA VAL A 47 6.98 -3.61 4.34
C VAL A 47 7.22 -4.80 3.41
N VAL A 48 8.24 -5.61 3.69
CA VAL A 48 8.54 -6.82 2.90
C VAL A 48 7.37 -7.78 2.93
N THR A 49 6.79 -8.04 4.11
CA THR A 49 5.62 -8.92 4.25
C THR A 49 4.44 -8.41 3.42
N ALA A 50 4.17 -7.10 3.40
CA ALA A 50 3.10 -6.52 2.62
C ALA A 50 3.29 -6.71 1.11
N PHE A 51 4.52 -6.56 0.61
CA PHE A 51 4.84 -6.81 -0.80
C PHE A 51 4.76 -8.30 -1.17
N VAL A 52 5.23 -9.20 -0.30
CA VAL A 52 5.14 -10.65 -0.51
C VAL A 52 3.67 -11.08 -0.60
N ILE A 53 2.85 -10.66 0.36
CA ILE A 53 1.42 -10.97 0.36
C ILE A 53 0.73 -10.30 -0.83
N GLY A 54 1.07 -9.06 -1.15
CA GLY A 54 0.55 -8.38 -2.34
C GLY A 54 0.87 -9.12 -3.64
N GLY A 55 2.07 -9.68 -3.75
CA GLY A 55 2.46 -10.56 -4.86
C GLY A 55 1.62 -11.84 -4.92
N CYS A 56 1.42 -12.51 -3.79
CA CYS A 56 0.55 -13.69 -3.70
C CYS A 56 -0.91 -13.36 -4.09
N VAL A 57 -1.44 -12.23 -3.60
CA VAL A 57 -2.77 -11.74 -3.95
C VAL A 57 -2.85 -11.44 -5.44
N ALA A 58 -1.82 -10.83 -6.05
CA ALA A 58 -1.80 -10.56 -7.49
C ALA A 58 -1.83 -11.84 -8.33
N ALA A 59 -1.07 -12.88 -7.92
CA ALA A 59 -1.05 -14.17 -8.59
C ALA A 59 -2.43 -14.85 -8.53
N LEU A 60 -3.03 -14.89 -7.34
CA LEU A 60 -4.35 -15.48 -7.14
C LEU A 60 -5.45 -14.68 -7.87
N LEU A 61 -5.38 -13.35 -7.80
CA LEU A 61 -6.28 -12.45 -8.52
C LEU A 61 -6.20 -12.65 -10.03
N SER A 62 -5.02 -12.92 -10.58
CA SER A 62 -4.85 -13.21 -12.01
C SER A 62 -5.62 -14.46 -12.43
N LEU A 63 -5.64 -15.49 -11.58
CA LEU A 63 -6.44 -16.70 -11.81
C LEU A 63 -7.95 -16.40 -11.73
N VAL A 64 -8.37 -15.66 -10.70
CA VAL A 64 -9.79 -15.30 -10.50
C VAL A 64 -10.31 -14.43 -11.64
N VAL A 65 -9.54 -13.43 -12.07
CA VAL A 65 -9.91 -12.55 -13.19
C VAL A 65 -10.02 -13.34 -14.50
N ARG A 66 -9.18 -14.36 -14.71
CA ARG A 66 -9.29 -15.22 -15.90
C ARG A 66 -10.60 -16.01 -15.93
N VAL A 67 -11.11 -16.42 -14.77
CA VAL A 67 -12.37 -17.18 -14.67
C VAL A 67 -13.60 -16.27 -14.70
N THR A 68 -13.55 -15.13 -13.99
CA THR A 68 -14.71 -14.26 -13.77
C THR A 68 -14.84 -13.14 -14.79
N GLY A 69 -13.75 -12.76 -15.47
CA GLY A 69 -13.72 -11.56 -16.30
C GLY A 69 -13.96 -10.29 -15.49
N ALA A 70 -13.55 -10.23 -14.21
CA ALA A 70 -13.75 -9.04 -13.39
C ALA A 70 -12.87 -7.86 -13.85
N TYR A 71 -13.48 -6.70 -14.11
CA TYR A 71 -12.79 -5.49 -14.59
C TYR A 71 -12.93 -4.31 -13.62
N GLY A 72 -12.01 -3.34 -13.74
CA GLY A 72 -12.08 -2.06 -13.05
C GLY A 72 -12.14 -2.17 -11.52
N ARG A 73 -13.21 -1.62 -10.91
CA ARG A 73 -13.38 -1.56 -9.44
C ARG A 73 -13.66 -2.93 -8.81
N GLN A 74 -14.32 -3.85 -9.53
CA GLN A 74 -14.61 -5.19 -9.02
C GLN A 74 -13.32 -5.96 -8.74
N ARG A 75 -12.34 -5.83 -9.62
CA ARG A 75 -11.03 -6.44 -9.46
C ARG A 75 -10.33 -5.99 -8.18
N THR A 76 -10.32 -4.69 -7.87
CA THR A 76 -9.73 -4.17 -6.62
C THR A 76 -10.48 -4.68 -5.40
N GLY A 77 -11.81 -4.77 -5.47
CA GLY A 77 -12.63 -5.36 -4.41
C GLY A 77 -12.27 -6.83 -4.14
N ILE A 78 -12.13 -7.64 -5.20
CA ILE A 78 -11.70 -9.04 -5.09
C ILE A 78 -10.30 -9.13 -4.48
N ALA A 79 -9.35 -8.29 -4.90
CA ALA A 79 -8.01 -8.27 -4.34
C ALA A 79 -8.01 -7.99 -2.83
N LEU A 80 -8.83 -7.03 -2.38
CA LEU A 80 -9.01 -6.72 -0.97
C LEU A 80 -9.62 -7.89 -0.20
N LEU A 81 -10.63 -8.57 -0.76
CA LEU A 81 -11.25 -9.75 -0.16
C LEU A 81 -10.27 -10.93 -0.07
N LEU A 82 -9.44 -11.14 -1.10
CA LEU A 82 -8.39 -12.16 -1.08
C LEU A 82 -7.35 -11.86 -0.01
N ALA A 83 -6.90 -10.60 0.10
CA ALA A 83 -5.97 -10.19 1.15
C ALA A 83 -6.58 -10.36 2.56
N LEU A 84 -7.89 -10.07 2.71
CA LEU A 84 -8.62 -10.32 3.95
C LEU A 84 -8.69 -11.81 4.27
N ALA A 85 -8.97 -12.66 3.28
CA ALA A 85 -8.96 -14.12 3.46
C ALA A 85 -7.58 -14.60 3.92
N PHE A 86 -6.51 -14.15 3.27
CA PHE A 86 -5.13 -14.45 3.69
C PHE A 86 -4.88 -14.07 5.15
N ARG A 87 -5.34 -12.90 5.59
CA ARG A 87 -5.23 -12.45 6.99
C ARG A 87 -5.96 -13.38 7.95
N LEU A 88 -7.17 -13.84 7.59
CA LEU A 88 -7.95 -14.76 8.43
C LEU A 88 -7.27 -16.15 8.53
N PHE A 89 -6.73 -16.65 7.42
CA PHE A 89 -6.02 -17.95 7.40
C PHE A 89 -4.68 -17.91 8.13
N ALA A 90 -3.96 -16.79 8.11
CA ALA A 90 -2.66 -16.66 8.75
C ALA A 90 -2.70 -16.61 10.29
N GLY A 91 -3.89 -16.47 10.90
CA GLY A 91 -4.06 -16.37 12.35
C GLY A 91 -3.54 -15.05 12.94
N GLY A 92 -4.17 -14.58 14.02
CA GLY A 92 -3.89 -13.28 14.66
C GLY A 92 -2.51 -13.09 15.32
N GLY A 93 -1.53 -13.95 15.03
CA GLY A 93 -0.19 -13.94 15.63
C GLY A 93 0.91 -13.30 14.76
N THR A 94 0.60 -12.80 13.56
CA THR A 94 1.59 -12.28 12.60
C THR A 94 1.55 -10.76 12.50
N THR A 95 2.50 -10.15 11.78
CA THR A 95 2.55 -8.71 11.40
C THR A 95 1.26 -8.20 10.74
N LEU A 96 0.33 -9.10 10.41
CA LEU A 96 -1.03 -8.89 9.92
C LEU A 96 -2.04 -8.44 10.99
N SER A 97 -1.61 -8.32 12.26
CA SER A 97 -2.46 -7.78 13.32
C SER A 97 -2.82 -6.30 13.12
N TYR A 98 -2.00 -5.55 12.38
CA TYR A 98 -2.29 -4.14 12.06
C TYR A 98 -3.38 -4.02 10.99
N LEU A 99 -4.44 -3.27 11.31
CA LEU A 99 -5.66 -3.14 10.49
C LEU A 99 -5.39 -2.75 9.03
N TRP A 100 -4.43 -1.88 8.76
CA TRP A 100 -4.21 -1.30 7.43
C TRP A 100 -3.13 -2.04 6.63
N ILE A 101 -1.97 -2.29 7.25
CA ILE A 101 -0.87 -3.04 6.61
C ILE A 101 -1.23 -4.53 6.44
N GLY A 102 -2.11 -5.07 7.30
CA GLY A 102 -2.34 -6.50 7.38
C GLY A 102 -3.21 -7.09 6.27
N TRP A 103 -3.95 -6.25 5.53
CA TRP A 103 -4.77 -6.74 4.41
C TRP A 103 -5.10 -5.64 3.39
N VAL A 104 -5.37 -4.39 3.82
CA VAL A 104 -5.74 -3.32 2.90
C VAL A 104 -4.58 -2.98 1.96
N VAL A 105 -3.41 -2.66 2.51
CA VAL A 105 -2.22 -2.29 1.73
C VAL A 105 -1.77 -3.45 0.81
N PRO A 106 -1.61 -4.70 1.28
CA PRO A 106 -1.30 -5.84 0.41
C PRO A 106 -2.34 -6.06 -0.67
N GLY A 107 -3.63 -5.90 -0.36
CA GLY A 107 -4.72 -6.06 -1.35
C GLY A 107 -4.68 -4.99 -2.44
N LEU A 108 -4.41 -3.73 -2.09
CA LEU A 108 -4.26 -2.64 -3.05
C LEU A 108 -2.99 -2.81 -3.90
N ILE A 109 -1.86 -3.19 -3.28
CA ILE A 109 -0.63 -3.53 -4.00
C ILE A 109 -0.89 -4.68 -4.97
N GLY A 110 -1.54 -5.76 -4.53
CA GLY A 110 -1.84 -6.90 -5.38
C GLY A 110 -2.73 -6.56 -6.58
N ALA A 111 -3.72 -5.70 -6.38
CA ALA A 111 -4.58 -5.21 -7.47
C ALA A 111 -3.79 -4.43 -8.54
N ASP A 112 -2.82 -3.61 -8.12
CA ASP A 112 -1.99 -2.83 -9.03
C ASP A 112 -0.88 -3.66 -9.67
N ILE A 113 -0.24 -4.57 -8.93
CA ILE A 113 0.73 -5.53 -9.50
C ILE A 113 0.09 -6.31 -10.64
N GLN A 114 -1.15 -6.78 -10.47
CA GLN A 114 -1.87 -7.47 -11.53
C GLN A 114 -2.16 -6.57 -12.74
N ARG A 115 -2.38 -5.26 -12.54
CA ARG A 115 -2.71 -4.32 -13.62
C ARG A 115 -1.51 -3.89 -14.44
N GLN A 116 -0.47 -3.41 -13.76
CA GLN A 116 0.65 -2.67 -14.35
C GLN A 116 1.97 -3.41 -14.17
N GLY A 117 2.00 -4.53 -13.44
CA GLY A 117 3.20 -5.31 -13.16
C GLY A 117 3.83 -4.99 -11.80
N ALA A 118 4.67 -5.93 -11.34
CA ALA A 118 5.30 -5.84 -10.03
C ALA A 118 6.32 -4.68 -9.95
N ILE A 119 7.20 -4.60 -10.95
CA ILE A 119 8.30 -3.62 -10.99
C ILE A 119 7.79 -2.17 -10.88
N PRO A 120 6.85 -1.69 -11.73
CA PRO A 120 6.40 -0.30 -11.62
C PRO A 120 5.62 -0.04 -10.34
N THR A 121 4.90 -1.03 -9.81
CA THR A 121 4.12 -0.88 -8.57
C THR A 121 5.03 -0.74 -7.35
N ILE A 122 6.02 -1.63 -7.22
CA ILE A 122 6.97 -1.61 -6.11
C ILE A 122 7.84 -0.34 -6.18
N GLY A 123 8.33 0.00 -7.38
CA GLY A 123 9.11 1.21 -7.59
C GLY A 123 8.34 2.49 -7.26
N ALA A 124 7.09 2.60 -7.73
CA ALA A 124 6.22 3.74 -7.41
C ALA A 124 5.89 3.80 -5.92
N ALA A 125 5.52 2.67 -5.30
CA ALA A 125 5.18 2.59 -3.89
C ALA A 125 6.35 3.00 -2.98
N LEU A 126 7.55 2.47 -3.24
CA LEU A 126 8.73 2.82 -2.45
C LEU A 126 9.14 4.28 -2.68
N SER A 127 9.20 4.74 -3.93
CA SER A 127 9.62 6.12 -4.24
C SER A 127 8.70 7.14 -3.58
N THR A 128 7.39 6.92 -3.66
CA THR A 128 6.40 7.81 -3.04
C THR A 128 6.43 7.71 -1.52
N ALA A 129 6.58 6.51 -0.94
CA ALA A 129 6.72 6.35 0.50
C ALA A 129 7.96 7.07 1.07
N PHE A 130 9.12 6.93 0.42
CA PHE A 130 10.34 7.64 0.81
C PHE A 130 10.18 9.15 0.67
N ALA A 131 9.60 9.63 -0.43
CA ALA A 131 9.32 11.05 -0.63
C ALA A 131 8.43 11.61 0.47
N SER A 132 7.36 10.90 0.84
CA SER A 132 6.44 11.31 1.91
C SER A 132 7.08 11.30 3.28
N ALA A 133 7.91 10.30 3.58
CA ALA A 133 8.64 10.25 4.85
C ALA A 133 9.69 11.37 4.96
N MET A 134 10.41 11.68 3.88
CA MET A 134 11.34 12.80 3.84
C MET A 134 10.63 14.14 3.96
N ALA A 135 9.53 14.33 3.23
CA ALA A 135 8.72 15.55 3.32
C ALA A 135 8.18 15.78 4.75
N ALA A 136 7.68 14.72 5.38
CA ALA A 136 7.21 14.80 6.76
C ALA A 136 8.35 15.14 7.73
N ARG A 137 9.52 14.50 7.60
CA ARG A 137 10.70 14.81 8.43
C ARG A 137 11.16 16.26 8.27
N LEU A 138 11.15 16.78 7.04
CA LEU A 138 11.51 18.18 6.77
C LEU A 138 10.54 19.14 7.46
N LEU A 139 9.23 18.90 7.36
CA LEU A 139 8.21 19.75 7.99
C LEU A 139 8.31 19.75 9.52
N ILE A 140 8.61 18.59 10.12
CA ILE A 140 8.85 18.48 11.56
C ILE A 140 10.13 19.24 11.93
N SER A 141 11.21 19.08 11.16
CA SER A 141 12.49 19.78 11.43
C SER A 141 12.43 21.30 11.21
N ALA A 142 11.54 21.77 10.34
CA ALA A 142 11.33 23.19 10.05
C ALA A 142 10.52 23.92 11.15
N GLY A 143 10.12 23.23 12.23
CA GLY A 143 9.40 23.83 13.35
C GLY A 143 7.95 24.21 13.01
N VAL A 144 7.39 23.68 11.92
CA VAL A 144 5.98 23.92 11.53
C VAL A 144 5.01 23.21 12.49
N LEU A 145 5.50 22.27 13.30
CA LEU A 145 4.75 21.56 14.34
C LEU A 145 5.60 21.49 15.62
N LEU A 146 5.50 22.53 16.45
CA LEU A 146 5.75 22.49 17.89
C LEU A 146 4.40 22.66 18.60
#